data_AF-A0A7C5WG92-F1
#
_entry.id   AF-A0A7C5WG92-F1
#
_cell.length_a   1.000
_cell.length_b   1.000
_cell.length_c   1.000
_cell.angle_alpha   90.00
_cell.angle_beta   90.00
_cell.angle_gamma   90.00
#
_symmetry.space_group_name_H-M   'P 1'
#
loop_
_entity.id
_entity.type
_entity.pdbx_description
1 polymer ?
#
loop_
_entity_poly.entity_id
_entity_poly.type
_entity_poly.pdbx_seq_one_letter_code
_entity_poly.pdbx_strand_id
1 'polypeptide(L)'
;MTWIRTVAPQAATGKLARVYQAAIRRAGRVFGIVRAQSLEPHILLASGGIYQAVVLHPDSPLPRWFRELIGVTVSRLNDCHY
;
A
#
# COMPACT_ATOMS: atom_id res chain seq x y z
N MET A 1 12.42 1.42 -5.97
CA MET A 1 12.10 0.00 -5.67
C MET A 1 12.97 -0.44 -4.50
N THR A 2 12.49 -1.39 -3.70
CA THR A 2 13.20 -1.87 -2.49
C THR A 2 14.43 -2.73 -2.82
N TRP A 3 15.43 -2.75 -1.94
CA TRP A 3 16.64 -3.57 -2.03
C TRP A 3 16.44 -5.04 -1.58
N ILE A 4 15.39 -5.33 -0.81
CA ILE A 4 15.09 -6.71 -0.39
C ILE A 4 14.46 -7.52 -1.51
N ARG A 5 14.56 -8.85 -1.41
CA ARG A 5 13.85 -9.79 -2.28
C ARG A 5 12.35 -9.52 -2.24
N THR A 6 11.72 -9.54 -3.42
CA THR A 6 10.25 -9.40 -3.53
C THR A 6 9.69 -10.42 -4.51
N VAL A 7 8.41 -10.76 -4.36
CA VAL A 7 7.70 -11.66 -5.28
C VAL A 7 7.02 -10.85 -6.37
N ALA A 8 7.36 -11.14 -7.64
CA ALA A 8 6.71 -10.52 -8.80
C ALA A 8 5.24 -10.95 -8.91
N PRO A 9 4.34 -10.11 -9.46
CA PRO A 9 2.92 -10.46 -9.57
C PRO A 9 2.63 -11.80 -10.25
N GLN A 10 3.42 -12.15 -11.27
CA GLN A 10 3.28 -13.40 -12.05
C GLN A 10 3.73 -14.63 -11.27
N ALA A 11 4.61 -14.46 -10.27
CA ALA A 11 5.12 -15.54 -9.42
C ALA A 11 4.36 -15.67 -8.10
N ALA A 12 3.39 -14.77 -7.83
CA ALA A 12 2.62 -14.80 -6.60
C ALA A 12 1.62 -15.95 -6.62
N THR A 13 1.56 -16.71 -5.52
CA THR A 13 0.61 -17.82 -5.33
C THR A 13 -0.22 -17.61 -4.06
N GLY A 14 -1.26 -18.42 -3.88
CA GLY A 14 -2.04 -18.49 -2.64
C GLY A 14 -2.59 -17.15 -2.14
N LYS A 15 -2.26 -16.78 -0.89
CA LYS A 15 -2.74 -15.54 -0.26
C LYS A 15 -2.20 -14.29 -0.97
N LEU A 16 -0.92 -14.28 -1.34
CA LEU A 16 -0.29 -13.12 -1.99
C LEU A 16 -0.92 -12.82 -3.35
N ALA A 17 -1.19 -13.86 -4.16
CA ALA A 17 -1.85 -13.69 -5.46
C ALA A 17 -3.19 -12.97 -5.33
N ARG A 18 -4.02 -13.36 -4.35
CA ARG A 18 -5.32 -12.72 -4.08
C ARG A 18 -5.16 -11.24 -3.70
N VAL A 19 -4.18 -10.92 -2.87
CA VAL A 19 -3.89 -9.53 -2.46
C VAL A 19 -3.43 -8.69 -3.64
N TYR A 20 -2.54 -9.21 -4.48
CA TYR A 20 -2.09 -8.51 -5.70
C TYR A 20 -3.22 -8.28 -6.68
N GLN A 21 -4.09 -9.27 -6.90
CA GLN A 21 -5.27 -9.10 -7.75
C GLN A 21 -6.22 -8.03 -7.22
N ALA A 22 -6.43 -7.96 -5.89
CA ALA A 22 -7.20 -6.89 -5.27
C ALA A 22 -6.53 -5.51 -5.46
N ALA A 23 -5.21 -5.42 -5.33
CA ALA A 23 -4.47 -4.18 -5.57
C ALA A 23 -4.60 -3.70 -7.03
N ILE A 24 -4.49 -4.61 -8.00
CA ILE A 24 -4.67 -4.30 -9.43
C ILE A 24 -6.10 -3.83 -9.71
N ARG A 25 -7.13 -4.53 -9.20
CA ARG A 25 -8.52 -4.07 -9.36
C ARG A 25 -8.76 -2.68 -8.79
N ARG A 26 -8.15 -2.37 -7.65
CA ARG A 26 -8.30 -1.07 -6.97
C ARG A 26 -7.56 0.07 -7.65
N ALA A 27 -6.35 -0.18 -8.17
CA ALA A 27 -5.42 0.89 -8.54
C ALA A 27 -4.65 0.64 -9.86
N GLY A 28 -5.08 -0.32 -10.66
CA GLY A 28 -4.54 -0.63 -12.00
C GLY A 28 -3.20 -1.36 -11.99
N ARG A 29 -2.47 -1.40 -10.87
CA ARG A 29 -1.16 -2.05 -10.75
C ARG A 29 -0.80 -2.43 -9.31
N VAL A 30 0.24 -3.25 -9.16
CA VAL A 30 0.89 -3.50 -7.87
C VAL A 30 1.95 -2.42 -7.62
N PHE A 31 1.70 -1.53 -6.66
CA PHE A 31 2.65 -0.48 -6.27
C PHE A 31 3.85 -1.05 -5.51
N GLY A 32 4.95 -0.30 -5.50
CA GLY A 32 6.22 -0.73 -4.87
C GLY A 32 6.07 -1.09 -3.39
N ILE A 33 5.28 -0.33 -2.62
CA ILE A 33 5.01 -0.60 -1.20
C ILE A 33 4.27 -1.93 -0.98
N VAL A 34 3.31 -2.26 -1.86
CA VAL A 34 2.59 -3.53 -1.82
C VAL A 34 3.55 -4.69 -2.12
N ARG A 35 4.43 -4.50 -3.11
CA ARG A 35 5.46 -5.47 -3.47
C ARG A 35 6.56 -5.60 -2.41
N ALA A 36 6.88 -4.54 -1.67
CA ALA A 36 7.86 -4.56 -0.58
C ALA A 36 7.44 -5.50 0.56
N GLN A 37 6.14 -5.62 0.82
CA GLN A 37 5.59 -6.48 1.87
C GLN A 37 5.25 -7.89 1.36
N SER A 38 5.67 -8.24 0.14
CA SER A 38 5.29 -9.50 -0.54
C SER A 38 5.75 -10.77 0.15
N LEU A 39 6.82 -10.70 0.93
CA LEU A 39 7.34 -11.85 1.68
C LEU A 39 6.42 -12.25 2.84
N GLU A 40 5.64 -11.30 3.37
CA GLU A 40 4.72 -11.52 4.50
C GLU A 40 3.30 -11.02 4.17
N PRO A 41 2.50 -11.80 3.42
CA PRO A 41 1.19 -11.36 2.95
C PRO A 41 0.20 -11.00 4.07
N HIS A 42 0.39 -11.54 5.28
CA HIS A 42 -0.43 -11.21 6.44
C HIS A 42 -0.13 -9.80 6.97
N ILE A 43 1.14 -9.37 6.96
CA ILE A 43 1.54 -7.99 7.30
C ILE A 43 0.99 -7.02 6.25
N LEU A 44 1.09 -7.36 4.96
CA LEU A 44 0.54 -6.55 3.87
C LEU A 44 -0.98 -6.31 4.02
N LEU A 45 -1.72 -7.32 4.45
CA LEU A 45 -3.16 -7.18 4.73
C LEU A 45 -3.41 -6.22 5.89
N ALA A 46 -2.65 -6.34 6.99
CA ALA A 46 -2.78 -5.47 8.15
C ALA A 46 -2.42 -4.00 7.81
N SER A 47 -1.28 -3.76 7.16
CA SER A 47 -0.86 -2.41 6.76
C SER A 47 -1.82 -1.78 5.76
N GLY A 48 -2.31 -2.55 4.79
CA GLY A 48 -3.31 -2.12 3.83
C GLY A 48 -4.66 -1.79 4.49
N GLY A 49 -5.02 -2.49 5.57
CA GLY A 49 -6.18 -2.19 6.41
C GLY A 49 -6.06 -0.84 7.11
N ILE A 50 -4.89 -0.56 7.70
CA ILE A 50 -4.62 0.75 8.33
C ILE A 50 -4.75 1.88 7.30
N TYR A 51 -4.13 1.73 6.12
CA TYR A 51 -4.24 2.73 5.05
C TYR A 51 -5.69 3.00 4.65
N GLN A 52 -6.50 1.94 4.51
CA GLN A 52 -7.92 2.08 4.16
C GLN A 52 -8.69 2.82 5.26
N ALA A 53 -8.49 2.46 6.52
CA ALA A 53 -9.16 3.09 7.65
C ALA A 53 -8.79 4.57 7.83
N VAL A 54 -7.53 4.92 7.59
CA VAL A 54 -7.05 6.30 7.83
C VAL A 54 -7.29 7.20 6.61
N VAL A 55 -6.93 6.75 5.40
CA VAL A 55 -6.88 7.61 4.20
C VAL A 55 -8.13 7.49 3.33
N LEU A 56 -8.74 6.31 3.25
CA LEU A 56 -9.85 6.05 2.32
C LEU A 56 -11.23 6.02 2.99
N HIS A 57 -11.31 5.93 4.31
CA HIS A 57 -12.59 5.85 5.01
C HIS A 57 -13.45 7.09 4.73
N PRO A 58 -14.73 6.93 4.34
CA PRO A 58 -15.61 8.03 3.98
C PRO A 58 -15.99 8.89 5.20
N ASP A 59 -16.16 8.26 6.37
CA ASP A 59 -16.62 8.93 7.59
C ASP A 59 -15.50 9.71 8.33
N SER A 60 -14.44 10.08 7.62
CA SER A 60 -13.39 10.92 8.21
C SER A 60 -13.84 12.39 8.21
N PRO A 61 -13.64 13.15 9.30
CA PRO A 61 -13.95 14.58 9.34
C PRO A 61 -13.05 15.40 8.41
N LEU A 62 -11.94 14.82 7.92
CA LEU A 62 -11.03 15.45 6.98
C LEU A 62 -11.28 14.94 5.55
N PRO A 63 -11.39 15.85 4.57
CA PRO A 63 -11.54 15.43 3.19
C PRO A 63 -10.30 14.64 2.74
N ARG A 64 -10.49 13.67 1.84
CA ARG A 64 -9.41 12.76 1.41
C ARG A 64 -8.16 13.50 0.96
N TRP A 65 -8.30 14.57 0.17
CA TRP A 65 -7.17 15.36 -0.32
C TRP A 65 -6.31 15.93 0.82
N PHE A 66 -6.92 16.30 1.96
CA PHE A 66 -6.20 16.86 3.09
C PHE A 66 -5.42 15.77 3.84
N ARG A 67 -5.98 14.57 3.95
CA ARG A 67 -5.27 13.40 4.52
C ARG A 67 -4.07 13.00 3.67
N GLU A 68 -4.20 13.04 2.35
CA GLU A 68 -3.09 12.81 1.42
C GLU A 68 -2.03 13.93 1.56
N LEU A 69 -2.44 15.19 1.75
CA LEU A 69 -1.53 16.33 2.01
C LEU A 69 -0.72 16.14 3.30
N ILE A 70 -1.34 15.63 4.38
CA ILE A 70 -0.63 15.24 5.61
C ILE A 70 0.43 14.19 5.28
N GLY A 71 0.06 13.15 4.52
CA GLY A 71 0.99 12.10 4.08
C GLY A 71 2.19 12.67 3.32
N VAL A 72 1.96 13.54 2.33
CA VAL A 72 3.02 14.20 1.55
C VAL A 72 3.92 15.07 2.45
N THR A 73 3.32 15.83 3.36
CA THR A 73 4.07 16.72 4.27
C THR A 73 4.99 15.93 5.18
N VAL A 74 4.47 14.88 5.83
CA VAL A 74 5.26 14.01 6.72
C VAL A 74 6.35 13.27 5.93
N SER A 75 6.06 12.80 4.71
CA SER A 75 7.08 12.19 3.86
C SER A 75 8.21 13.16 3.52
N ARG A 76 7.90 14.44 3.22
CA ARG A 76 8.92 15.47 2.95
C ARG A 76 9.76 15.81 4.17
N LEU A 77 9.14 15.90 5.35
CA LEU A 77 9.86 16.14 6.60
C LEU A 77 10.83 15.00 6.95
N ASN A 78 10.53 13.78 6.51
CA ASN A 78 11.36 12.59 6.74
C ASN A 78 12.29 12.22 5.56
N ASP A 79 12.41 13.09 4.55
CA ASP A 79 13.15 12.80 3.31
C ASP A 79 12.79 11.45 2.67
N CYS A 80 11.51 11.08 2.74
CA CYS A 80 11.00 9.85 2.17
C CYS A 80 10.70 10.05 0.67
N HIS A 81 11.60 9.56 -0.18
CA HIS A 81 11.51 9.75 -1.64
C HIS A 81 10.40 8.95 -2.33
N TYR A 82 10.06 7.76 -1.82
CA TYR A 82 9.06 6.85 -2.43
C TYR A 82 7.66 7.47 -2.45
#